data_AF-A0A3M1VJK6-F1
#
_entry.id   AF-A0A3M1VJK6-F1
#
_cell.length_a   1.000
_cell.length_b   1.000
_cell.length_c   1.000
_cell.angle_alpha   90.00
_cell.angle_beta   90.00
_cell.angle_gamma   90.00
#
_symmetry.space_group_name_H-M   'P 1'
#
loop_
_entity.id
_entity.type
_entity.pdbx_description
1 polymer ?
#
loop_
_entity_poly.entity_id
_entity_poly.type
_entity_poly.pdbx_seq_one_letter_code
_entity_poly.pdbx_strand_id
1 'polypeptide(L)'
;MELSELAARQKRLKFFSRILPHSLSDSRLKERAAELLNSYRNLLAKVWETQSITEDDRLKLLSLERELEELTEAARLNEHSYIPTE
;
A
#
# COMPACT_ATOMS: atom_id res chain seq x y z
N MET A 1 -2.84 -13.37 15.39
CA MET A 1 -2.87 -13.27 13.92
C MET A 1 -2.28 -14.57 13.39
N GLU A 2 -2.91 -15.22 12.44
CA GLU A 2 -2.34 -16.46 11.88
C GLU A 2 -1.18 -16.11 10.93
N LEU A 3 -0.16 -16.99 10.86
CA LEU A 3 0.96 -16.86 9.91
C LEU A 3 0.48 -16.65 8.47
N SER A 4 -0.66 -17.27 8.13
CA SER A 4 -1.35 -17.14 6.85
C SER A 4 -1.79 -15.70 6.54
N GLU A 5 -2.28 -14.96 7.54
CA GLU A 5 -2.69 -13.56 7.37
C GLU A 5 -1.44 -12.68 7.14
N LEU A 6 -0.37 -12.88 7.91
CA LEU A 6 0.89 -12.13 7.73
C LEU A 6 1.50 -12.36 6.34
N ALA A 7 1.45 -13.61 5.85
CA ALA A 7 1.91 -13.93 4.50
C ALA A 7 1.06 -13.24 3.42
N ALA A 8 -0.27 -13.17 3.59
CA ALA A 8 -1.15 -12.46 2.67
C ALA A 8 -0.85 -10.95 2.66
N ARG A 9 -0.64 -10.35 3.83
CA ARG A 9 -0.27 -8.94 3.99
C ARG A 9 1.09 -8.61 3.37
N GLN A 10 2.09 -9.48 3.55
CA GLN A 10 3.38 -9.33 2.86
C GLN A 10 3.25 -9.42 1.33
N LYS A 11 2.38 -10.29 0.81
CA LYS A 11 2.10 -10.35 -0.63
C LYS A 11 1.48 -9.05 -1.14
N ARG A 12 0.52 -8.47 -0.40
CA ARG A 12 -0.08 -7.17 -0.70
C ARG A 12 0.97 -6.06 -0.74
N LEU A 13 1.84 -5.98 0.27
CA LEU A 13 2.95 -5.01 0.28
C LEU A 13 3.83 -5.13 -0.97
N LYS A 14 4.23 -6.35 -1.34
CA LYS A 14 5.03 -6.59 -2.55
C LYS A 14 4.31 -6.11 -3.82
N PHE A 15 3.01 -6.38 -3.93
CA PHE A 15 2.19 -5.91 -5.04
C PHE A 15 2.20 -4.37 -5.16
N PHE A 16 1.86 -3.65 -4.08
CA PHE A 16 1.84 -2.19 -4.08
C PHE A 16 3.21 -1.59 -4.33
N SER A 17 4.26 -2.16 -3.73
CA SER A 17 5.64 -1.69 -3.92
C SER A 17 6.14 -1.81 -5.36
N ARG A 18 5.56 -2.73 -6.13
CA ARG A 18 5.90 -2.93 -7.55
C ARG A 18 5.07 -2.03 -8.46
N ILE A 19 3.80 -1.81 -8.15
CA ILE A 19 2.89 -1.09 -9.05
C ILE A 19 2.98 0.42 -8.88
N LEU A 20 2.88 0.91 -7.64
CA LEU A 20 2.77 2.35 -7.36
C LEU A 20 3.92 3.20 -7.93
N PRO A 21 5.20 2.79 -7.88
CA PRO A 21 6.28 3.60 -8.45
C PRO A 21 6.21 3.76 -9.98
N HIS A 22 5.62 2.79 -10.68
CA HIS A 22 5.48 2.78 -12.13
C HIS A 22 4.16 3.39 -12.61
N SER A 23 3.08 3.24 -11.85
CA SER A 23 1.75 3.76 -12.22
C SER A 23 1.55 5.22 -11.83
N LEU A 24 2.24 5.71 -10.79
CA LEU A 24 2.15 7.13 -10.42
C LEU A 24 3.09 7.94 -11.30
N SER A 25 2.58 9.03 -11.89
CA SER A 25 3.41 10.00 -12.62
C SER A 25 3.82 11.18 -11.74
N ASP A 26 2.99 11.53 -10.76
CA ASP A 26 3.20 12.66 -9.85
C ASP A 26 4.22 12.32 -8.74
N SER A 27 5.26 13.14 -8.60
CA SER A 27 6.33 12.95 -7.61
C SER A 27 5.84 12.99 -6.16
N ARG A 28 4.85 13.84 -5.84
CA ARG A 28 4.30 13.93 -4.49
C ARG A 28 3.48 12.68 -4.16
N LEU A 29 2.74 12.15 -5.13
CA LEU A 29 2.04 10.88 -4.95
C LEU A 29 3.02 9.72 -4.78
N LYS A 30 4.16 9.71 -5.50
CA LYS A 30 5.22 8.71 -5.30
C LYS A 30 5.82 8.78 -3.91
N GLU A 31 6.14 9.97 -3.42
CA GLU A 31 6.65 10.18 -2.07
C GLU A 31 5.63 9.69 -1.04
N ARG A 32 4.37 10.08 -1.17
CA ARG A 32 3.29 9.63 -0.28
C ARG A 32 3.12 8.11 -0.31
N ALA A 33 3.14 7.51 -1.49
CA ALA A 33 3.08 6.05 -1.63
C ALA A 33 4.28 5.37 -0.94
N ALA A 34 5.49 5.92 -1.08
CA ALA A 34 6.68 5.40 -0.41
C ALA A 34 6.57 5.49 1.12
N GLU A 35 6.04 6.59 1.66
CA GLU A 35 5.78 6.75 3.10
C GLU A 35 4.77 5.72 3.62
N LEU A 36 3.66 5.52 2.88
CA LEU A 36 2.63 4.54 3.23
C LEU A 36 3.18 3.11 3.20
N LEU A 37 3.92 2.76 2.14
CA LEU A 37 4.58 1.45 2.01
C LEU A 37 5.58 1.20 3.14
N ASN A 38 6.37 2.22 3.51
CA ASN A 38 7.32 2.10 4.61
C ASN A 38 6.61 1.94 5.96
N SER A 39 5.54 2.69 6.18
CA SER A 39 4.69 2.58 7.38
C SER A 39 4.08 1.19 7.50
N TYR A 40 3.54 0.66 6.40
CA TYR A 40 2.99 -0.69 6.34
C TYR A 40 4.06 -1.76 6.61
N ARG A 41 5.25 -1.62 6.01
CA ARG A 41 6.38 -2.51 6.26
C ARG A 41 6.81 -2.51 7.73
N ASN A 42 6.92 -1.33 8.33
CA ASN A 42 7.33 -1.19 9.72
C ASN A 42 6.30 -1.80 10.67
N LEU A 43 5.01 -1.61 10.38
CA LEU A 43 3.96 -2.21 11.21
C LEU A 43 3.94 -3.73 11.11
N LEU A 44 4.15 -4.29 9.91
CA LEU A 44 4.32 -5.73 9.74
C LEU A 44 5.56 -6.28 10.45
N ALA A 45 6.70 -5.57 10.37
CA ALA A 45 7.91 -5.96 11.09
C ALA A 45 7.68 -5.97 12.60
N LYS A 46 7.07 -4.91 13.14
CA LYS A 46 6.67 -4.83 14.55
C LYS A 46 5.80 -6.02 14.96
N VAL A 47 4.75 -6.33 14.21
CA VAL A 47 3.84 -7.46 14.51
C VAL A 47 4.57 -8.81 14.43
N TRP A 48 5.52 -8.95 13.50
CA TRP A 48 6.35 -10.14 13.39
C TRP A 48 7.28 -10.31 14.61
N GLU A 49 7.92 -9.22 15.04
CA GLU A 49 8.84 -9.22 16.19
C GLU A 49 8.13 -9.44 17.52
N THR A 50 6.99 -8.77 17.73
CA THR A 50 6.20 -8.90 18.96
C THR A 50 5.35 -10.17 18.98
N GLN A 51 5.21 -10.86 17.83
CA GLN A 51 4.25 -11.94 17.58
C GLN A 51 2.82 -11.62 18.05
N SER A 52 2.51 -10.33 18.16
CA SER A 52 1.28 -9.82 18.74
C SER A 52 0.80 -8.64 17.93
N ILE A 53 -0.49 -8.64 17.63
CA ILE A 53 -1.13 -7.55 16.91
C ILE A 53 -2.21 -6.96 17.81
N THR A 54 -2.15 -5.67 18.04
CA THR A 54 -3.23 -4.96 18.74
C THR A 54 -4.36 -4.65 17.77
N GLU A 55 -5.55 -4.32 18.30
CA GLU A 55 -6.65 -3.86 17.47
C GLU A 55 -6.31 -2.55 16.73
N ASP A 56 -5.57 -1.66 17.38
CA ASP A 56 -5.04 -0.43 16.78
C ASP A 56 -4.08 -0.73 15.61
N ASP A 57 -3.16 -1.70 15.77
CA ASP A 57 -2.28 -2.12 14.68
C ASP A 57 -3.09 -2.72 13.50
N ARG A 58 -4.16 -3.49 13.78
CA ARG A 58 -5.07 -4.00 12.73
C ARG A 58 -5.76 -2.88 11.98
N LEU A 59 -6.32 -1.91 12.69
CA LEU A 59 -7.00 -0.75 12.09
C LEU A 59 -6.03 0.07 11.25
N LYS A 60 -4.79 0.29 11.73
CA LYS A 60 -3.73 0.96 10.98
C LYS A 60 -3.35 0.21 9.70
N LEU A 61 -3.18 -1.11 9.75
CA LEU A 61 -2.93 -1.90 8.54
C LEU A 61 -4.04 -1.74 7.52
N LEU A 62 -5.31 -1.82 7.95
CA LEU A 62 -6.46 -1.67 7.07
C LEU A 62 -6.53 -0.27 6.45
N SER A 63 -6.27 0.78 7.25
CA SER A 63 -6.21 2.16 6.74
C SER A 63 -5.11 2.32 5.70
N LEU A 64 -3.91 1.81 5.98
CA LEU A 64 -2.76 1.90 5.08
C LEU A 64 -3.02 1.15 3.76
N GLU A 65 -3.66 -0.03 3.81
CA GLU A 65 -4.04 -0.74 2.59
C GLU A 65 -5.06 0.02 1.78
N ARG A 66 -6.07 0.59 2.45
CA ARG A 66 -7.08 1.37 1.78
C ARG A 66 -6.48 2.58 1.06
N GLU A 67 -5.59 3.33 1.72
CA GLU A 67 -4.89 4.45 1.09
C GLU A 67 -4.01 4.00 -0.09
N LEU A 68 -3.34 2.85 -0.01
CA LEU A 68 -2.56 2.29 -1.12
C LEU A 68 -3.45 1.80 -2.28
N GLU A 69 -4.61 1.22 -1.99
CA GLU A 69 -5.61 0.82 -2.99
C GLU A 69 -6.18 2.05 -3.70
N GLU A 70 -6.53 3.10 -2.96
CA GLU A 70 -7.00 4.38 -3.51
C GLU A 70 -5.95 5.04 -4.41
N LEU A 71 -4.67 5.05 -3.99
CA LEU A 71 -3.58 5.55 -4.82
C LEU A 71 -3.40 4.72 -6.10
N THR A 72 -3.54 3.40 -5.99
CA THR A 72 -3.41 2.50 -7.14
C THR A 72 -4.56 2.72 -8.13
N GLU A 73 -5.78 2.90 -7.63
CA GLU A 73 -6.96 3.17 -8.45
C GLU A 73 -6.88 4.57 -9.10
N ALA A 74 -6.47 5.59 -8.35
CA ALA A 74 -6.23 6.93 -8.87
C ALA A 74 -5.15 6.95 -9.96
N ALA A 75 -4.09 6.15 -9.80
CA ALA A 75 -3.05 5.99 -10.81
C ALA A 75 -3.64 5.38 -12.10
N ARG A 76 -4.40 4.30 -11.96
CA ARG A 76 -5.05 3.60 -13.09
C ARG A 76 -6.06 4.49 -13.83
N LEU A 77 -6.84 5.29 -13.10
CA LEU A 77 -7.82 6.21 -13.70
C LEU A 77 -7.12 7.35 -14.45
N ASN A 78 -6.02 7.88 -13.92
CA ASN A 78 -5.23 8.90 -14.63
C ASN A 78 -4.59 8.37 -15.92
N GLU A 79 -4.17 7.10 -15.96
CA GLU A 79 -3.70 6.47 -17.21
C GLU A 79 -4.83 6.37 -18.28
N HIS A 80 -6.09 6.31 -17.87
CA HIS A 80 -7.25 6.18 -18.77
C HIS A 80 -7.90 7.50 -19.20
N SER A 81 -7.46 8.65 -18.67
CA SER A 81 -7.99 9.98 -19.03
C SER A 81 -7.30 10.64 -20.22
N TYR A 82 -6.40 9.95 -20.94
CA TYR A 82 -5.89 10.44 -22.22
C TYR A 82 -6.91 10.14 -23.34
N ILE A 83 -7.94 10.99 -23.46
CA ILE A 83 -8.74 11.08 -24.68
C ILE A 83 -7.93 11.98 -25.64
N PRO A 84 -7.36 11.45 -26.73
CA PRO A 84 -6.79 12.32 -27.76
C PRO A 84 -7.94 13.13 -28.37
N THR A 85 -7.91 14.45 -28.17
CA THR A 85 -8.73 15.37 -28.96
C THR A 85 -8.14 15.42 -30.37
N GLU A 86 -8.84 14.78 -31.32
CA GLU A 86 -8.80 15.17 -32.74
C GLU A 86 -9.62 16.43 -32.97
#